data_AF-A0A8B3CE13-F1
#
_entry.id   AF-A0A8B3CE13-F1
#
_cell.length_a   1.000
_cell.length_b   1.000
_cell.length_c   1.000
_cell.angle_alpha   90.00
_cell.angle_beta   90.00
_cell.angle_gamma   90.00
#
_symmetry.space_group_name_H-M   'P 1'
#
loop_
_entity.id
_entity.type
_entity.pdbx_description
1 polymer ?
#
loop_
_entity_poly.entity_id
_entity_poly.type
_entity_poly.pdbx_seq_one_letter_code
_entity_poly.pdbx_strand_id
1 'polypeptide(L)'
;MTERPMKTNPQKGAYPTWSDLLAILGIYLVAMLAFNLGGGLLLRFGIASQGPVVALVYALTFLSTICYALFAKRLRVGPDVKLLRFGFRKTDPALVLWGVITVLATTLVIEPLLELFPSRWLEWLGDQMKLGGWMMLTTVVVAPILEEILFRGILQESLTRKYGPWRGILIASAIFGIVHGIPQQALNAFFVGAMIGFIYYKTQSLIPCILIHALNNAVSYFVWMLSGEKIVFTKEMFGSERSYHVLYAAACVVLLLAVAGIVRTLRRNRNVEVPAAEASENGKVFGKNDNISPQ
;
A
#
# COMPACT_ATOMS: atom_id res chain seq x y z
N MET A 1 48.79 10.89 -4.13
CA MET A 1 47.80 9.92 -4.64
C MET A 1 46.50 10.68 -4.88
N THR A 2 46.19 10.95 -6.14
CA THR A 2 44.98 11.70 -6.54
C THR A 2 43.79 10.75 -6.53
N GLU A 3 42.83 10.99 -5.64
CA GLU A 3 41.55 10.27 -5.64
C GLU A 3 40.83 10.53 -6.96
N ARG A 4 40.61 9.47 -7.74
CA ARG A 4 39.74 9.54 -8.92
C ARG A 4 38.31 9.75 -8.43
N PRO A 5 37.57 10.74 -8.94
CA PRO A 5 36.14 10.81 -8.67
C PRO A 5 35.48 9.54 -9.22
N MET A 6 34.72 8.84 -8.37
CA MET A 6 33.86 7.74 -8.80
C MET A 6 32.92 8.27 -9.88
N LYS A 7 33.18 7.90 -11.12
CA LYS A 7 32.25 8.10 -12.23
C LYS A 7 30.98 7.33 -11.88
N THR A 8 29.94 8.04 -11.47
CA THR A 8 28.58 7.51 -11.49
C THR A 8 28.30 7.12 -12.94
N ASN A 9 28.32 5.83 -13.24
CA ASN A 9 28.12 5.35 -14.60
C ASN A 9 26.70 5.73 -15.04
N PRO A 10 26.50 6.65 -16.02
CA PRO A 10 25.16 7.17 -16.36
C PRO A 10 24.31 6.18 -17.18
N GLN A 11 24.77 4.93 -17.35
CA GLN A 11 24.31 4.00 -18.38
C GLN A 11 23.87 2.63 -17.82
N LYS A 12 23.22 2.57 -16.64
CA LYS A 12 22.32 1.45 -16.28
C LYS A 12 20.89 1.97 -16.40
N GLY A 13 20.14 1.47 -17.39
CA GLY A 13 18.80 1.95 -17.73
C GLY A 13 17.88 2.14 -16.50
N ALA A 14 17.04 3.17 -16.53
CA ALA A 14 16.22 3.59 -15.39
C ALA A 14 15.33 2.46 -14.87
N TYR A 15 15.60 1.97 -13.66
CA TYR A 15 14.83 0.96 -12.95
C TYR A 15 13.51 1.56 -12.39
N PRO A 16 12.37 0.86 -12.50
CA PRO A 16 12.18 -0.44 -13.14
C PRO A 16 11.87 -0.30 -14.64
N THR A 17 12.39 -1.20 -15.46
CA THR A 17 11.90 -1.39 -16.85
C THR A 17 10.61 -2.22 -16.84
N TRP A 18 9.89 -2.27 -17.97
CA TRP A 18 8.75 -3.18 -18.13
C TRP A 18 9.15 -4.65 -17.96
N SER A 19 10.35 -5.03 -18.41
CA SER A 19 10.87 -6.38 -18.19
C SER A 19 11.12 -6.67 -16.72
N ASP A 20 11.60 -5.68 -15.94
CA ASP A 20 11.78 -5.86 -14.50
C ASP A 20 10.42 -6.07 -13.79
N LEU A 21 9.38 -5.32 -14.18
CA LEU A 21 8.02 -5.50 -13.65
C LEU A 21 7.41 -6.86 -14.04
N LEU A 22 7.55 -7.26 -15.31
CA LEU A 22 7.09 -8.57 -15.78
C LEU A 22 7.84 -9.71 -15.10
N ALA A 23 9.13 -9.54 -14.81
CA ALA A 23 9.89 -10.55 -14.09
C ALA A 23 9.44 -10.67 -12.63
N ILE A 24 9.16 -9.56 -11.93
CA ILE A 24 8.60 -9.59 -10.57
C ILE A 24 7.24 -10.32 -10.58
N LEU A 25 6.36 -10.00 -11.53
CA LEU A 25 5.07 -10.69 -11.66
C LEU A 25 5.25 -12.17 -12.04
N GLY A 26 6.19 -12.48 -12.93
CA GLY A 26 6.51 -13.86 -13.32
C GLY A 26 7.00 -14.69 -12.15
N ILE A 27 7.89 -14.13 -11.31
CA ILE A 27 8.34 -14.79 -10.07
C ILE A 27 7.18 -14.99 -9.09
N TYR A 28 6.30 -14.00 -8.94
CA TYR A 28 5.09 -14.15 -8.13
C TYR A 28 4.22 -15.33 -8.60
N LEU A 29 3.94 -15.41 -9.90
CA LEU A 29 3.12 -16.48 -10.47
C LEU A 29 3.79 -17.87 -10.36
N VAL A 30 5.09 -17.95 -10.62
CA VAL A 30 5.86 -19.21 -10.49
C VAL A 30 5.92 -19.66 -9.03
N ALA A 31 6.21 -18.75 -8.10
CA ALA A 31 6.23 -19.04 -6.67
C ALA A 31 4.84 -19.48 -6.19
N MET A 32 3.79 -18.77 -6.60
CA MET A 32 2.40 -19.12 -6.29
C MET A 32 2.09 -20.55 -6.76
N LEU A 33 2.37 -20.89 -8.02
CA LEU A 33 2.14 -22.23 -8.56
C LEU A 33 2.95 -23.29 -7.80
N ALA A 34 4.26 -23.08 -7.64
CA ALA A 34 5.15 -24.04 -7.00
C ALA A 34 4.76 -24.33 -5.55
N PHE A 35 4.47 -23.29 -4.76
CA PHE A 35 4.08 -23.45 -3.36
C PHE A 35 2.67 -24.01 -3.22
N ASN A 36 1.73 -23.68 -4.12
CA ASN A 36 0.41 -24.33 -4.12
C ASN A 36 0.50 -25.83 -4.43
N LEU A 37 1.37 -26.24 -5.37
CA LEU A 37 1.62 -27.66 -5.63
C LEU A 37 2.20 -28.37 -4.40
N GLY A 38 3.21 -27.78 -3.76
CA GLY A 38 3.78 -28.32 -2.52
C GLY A 38 2.77 -28.41 -1.37
N GLY A 39 2.01 -27.34 -1.15
CA GLY A 39 0.94 -27.30 -0.15
C GLY A 39 -0.15 -28.33 -0.43
N GLY A 40 -0.55 -28.49 -1.70
CA GLY A 40 -1.51 -29.51 -2.12
C GLY A 40 -1.04 -30.93 -1.81
N LEU A 41 0.26 -31.23 -1.95
CA LEU A 41 0.83 -32.52 -1.53
C LEU A 41 0.75 -32.71 -0.02
N LEU A 42 1.08 -31.68 0.78
CA LEU A 42 0.96 -31.75 2.24
C LEU A 42 -0.47 -32.07 2.68
N LEU A 43 -1.46 -31.44 2.05
CA LEU A 43 -2.87 -31.69 2.32
C LEU A 43 -3.30 -33.09 1.86
N ARG A 44 -2.87 -33.50 0.65
CA ARG A 44 -3.22 -34.80 0.06
C ARG A 44 -2.73 -35.97 0.89
N PHE A 45 -1.55 -35.86 1.49
CA PHE A 45 -0.97 -36.89 2.37
C PHE A 45 -1.38 -36.73 3.84
N GLY A 46 -2.26 -35.77 4.17
CA GLY A 46 -2.74 -35.55 5.54
C GLY A 46 -1.64 -35.07 6.51
N ILE A 47 -0.57 -34.46 5.99
CA ILE A 47 0.59 -34.01 6.79
C ILE A 47 0.25 -32.74 7.59
N ALA A 48 -0.63 -31.89 7.05
CA ALA A 48 -1.03 -30.62 7.66
C ALA A 48 -2.50 -30.29 7.35
N SER A 49 -3.08 -29.36 8.11
CA SER A 49 -4.43 -28.84 7.87
C SER A 49 -4.44 -27.68 6.88
N GLN A 50 -5.61 -27.40 6.28
CA GLN A 50 -5.76 -26.42 5.19
C GLN A 50 -5.34 -25.00 5.57
N GLY A 51 -5.80 -24.48 6.72
CA GLY A 51 -5.50 -23.13 7.19
C GLY A 51 -4.00 -22.79 7.25
N PRO A 52 -3.17 -23.53 8.02
CA PRO A 52 -1.74 -23.25 8.10
C PRO A 52 -1.00 -23.47 6.77
N VAL A 53 -1.44 -24.43 5.94
CA VAL A 53 -0.85 -24.62 4.60
C VAL A 53 -1.09 -23.40 3.71
N VAL A 54 -2.33 -22.89 3.65
CA VAL A 54 -2.66 -21.68 2.87
C VAL A 54 -1.87 -20.48 3.39
N ALA A 55 -1.79 -20.30 4.70
CA ALA A 55 -0.99 -19.23 5.32
C ALA A 55 0.50 -19.32 4.94
N LEU A 56 1.07 -20.53 4.98
CA LEU A 56 2.46 -20.78 4.62
C LEU A 56 2.72 -20.51 3.13
N VAL A 57 1.86 -21.04 2.25
CA VAL A 57 1.96 -20.83 0.79
C VAL A 57 1.89 -19.35 0.45
N TYR A 58 0.99 -18.60 1.09
CA TYR A 58 0.88 -17.15 0.92
C TYR A 58 2.19 -16.45 1.30
N ALA A 59 2.70 -16.71 2.51
CA ALA A 59 3.91 -16.08 3.02
C ALA A 59 5.12 -16.41 2.13
N LEU A 60 5.31 -17.67 1.75
CA LEU A 60 6.42 -18.09 0.89
C LEU A 60 6.36 -17.43 -0.49
N THR A 61 5.17 -17.35 -1.09
CA THR A 61 4.96 -16.68 -2.39
C THR A 61 5.44 -15.22 -2.35
N PHE A 62 4.98 -14.47 -1.34
CA PHE A 62 5.35 -13.08 -1.20
C PHE A 62 6.81 -12.89 -0.80
N LEU A 63 7.34 -13.69 0.12
CA LEU A 63 8.74 -13.62 0.54
C LEU A 63 9.69 -13.89 -0.63
N SER A 64 9.44 -14.93 -1.44
CA SER A 64 10.23 -15.21 -2.64
C SER A 64 10.19 -14.04 -3.63
N THR A 65 9.01 -13.45 -3.84
CA THR A 65 8.82 -12.30 -4.72
C THR A 65 9.56 -11.06 -4.21
N ILE A 66 9.45 -10.77 -2.91
CA ILE A 66 10.14 -9.64 -2.26
C ILE A 66 11.66 -9.83 -2.32
N CYS A 67 12.16 -11.02 -2.00
CA CYS A 67 13.58 -11.35 -2.07
C CYS A 67 14.13 -11.12 -3.49
N TYR A 68 13.42 -11.61 -4.50
CA TYR A 68 13.79 -11.38 -5.90
C TYR A 68 13.75 -9.88 -6.26
N ALA A 69 12.68 -9.17 -5.91
CA ALA A 69 12.51 -7.76 -6.26
C ALA A 69 13.59 -6.88 -5.59
N LEU A 70 13.93 -7.15 -4.33
CA LEU A 70 15.02 -6.48 -3.62
C LEU A 70 16.39 -6.80 -4.24
N PHE A 71 16.63 -8.06 -4.60
CA PHE A 71 17.85 -8.48 -5.28
C PHE A 71 18.01 -7.76 -6.64
N ALA A 72 16.97 -7.78 -7.47
CA ALA A 72 16.95 -7.09 -8.76
C ALA A 72 17.17 -5.57 -8.59
N LYS A 73 16.49 -4.94 -7.63
CA LYS A 73 16.67 -3.52 -7.28
C LYS A 73 18.12 -3.22 -6.90
N ARG A 74 18.72 -4.05 -6.04
CA ARG A 74 20.11 -3.88 -5.57
C ARG A 74 21.12 -3.99 -6.71
N LEU A 75 20.93 -4.93 -7.65
CA LEU A 75 21.81 -5.08 -8.82
C LEU A 75 21.74 -3.89 -9.81
N ARG A 76 20.53 -3.31 -9.94
CA ARG A 76 20.27 -2.21 -10.87
C ARG A 76 20.67 -0.85 -10.32
N VAL A 77 20.34 -0.57 -9.07
CA VAL A 77 20.46 0.76 -8.45
C VAL A 77 21.76 0.90 -7.63
N GLY A 78 22.34 -0.22 -7.17
CA GLY A 78 23.55 -0.23 -6.35
C GLY A 78 23.28 -0.39 -4.84
N PRO A 79 24.34 -0.66 -4.05
CA PRO A 79 24.21 -1.03 -2.63
C PRO A 79 23.88 0.15 -1.71
N ASP A 80 24.18 1.38 -2.10
CA ASP A 80 24.09 2.57 -1.22
C ASP A 80 22.67 3.14 -1.11
N VAL A 81 21.72 2.63 -1.90
CA VAL A 81 20.34 3.10 -1.86
C VAL A 81 19.54 2.33 -0.82
N LYS A 82 18.97 3.07 0.14
CA LYS A 82 18.04 2.52 1.14
C LYS A 82 16.91 1.75 0.46
N LEU A 83 16.86 0.44 0.70
CA LEU A 83 15.96 -0.49 0.01
C LEU A 83 14.50 -0.33 0.43
N LEU A 84 14.27 -0.19 1.74
CA LEU A 84 12.96 -0.07 2.38
C LEU A 84 12.96 1.06 3.42
N ARG A 85 11.81 1.70 3.59
CA ARG A 85 11.63 2.84 4.51
C ARG A 85 10.67 2.49 5.64
N PHE A 86 11.20 1.82 6.65
CA PHE A 86 10.53 1.67 7.94
C PHE A 86 10.89 2.86 8.83
N GLY A 87 9.88 3.53 9.39
CA GLY A 87 10.12 4.66 10.28
C GLY A 87 8.86 5.08 11.02
N PHE A 88 8.87 4.91 12.35
CA PHE A 88 7.80 5.39 13.24
C PHE A 88 7.83 6.91 13.41
N ARG A 89 8.96 7.55 13.13
CA ARG A 89 9.20 8.99 13.34
C ARG A 89 8.27 9.92 12.53
N LYS A 90 7.51 9.37 11.58
CA LYS A 90 6.49 10.09 10.77
C LYS A 90 5.08 9.47 10.88
N THR A 91 4.86 8.59 11.84
CA THR A 91 3.55 7.95 12.08
C THR A 91 2.75 8.80 13.06
N ASP A 92 1.95 9.72 12.53
CA ASP A 92 0.97 10.49 13.31
C ASP A 92 -0.30 9.64 13.52
N PRO A 93 -0.74 9.37 14.76
CA PRO A 93 -1.97 8.61 15.01
C PRO A 93 -3.20 9.20 14.34
N ALA A 94 -3.28 10.53 14.22
CA ALA A 94 -4.37 11.18 13.50
C ALA A 94 -4.33 10.86 12.00
N LEU A 95 -3.14 10.74 11.41
CA LEU A 95 -2.99 10.34 10.01
C LEU A 95 -3.46 8.89 9.80
N VAL A 96 -3.12 7.99 10.72
CA VAL A 96 -3.61 6.60 10.68
C VAL A 96 -5.13 6.57 10.81
N LEU A 97 -5.70 7.30 11.76
CA LEU A 97 -7.15 7.39 11.95
C LEU A 97 -7.87 7.89 10.70
N TRP A 98 -7.43 9.03 10.15
CA TRP A 98 -8.02 9.56 8.92
C TRP A 98 -7.82 8.61 7.74
N GLY A 99 -6.68 7.93 7.67
CA GLY A 99 -6.42 6.88 6.68
C GLY A 99 -7.43 5.74 6.76
N VAL A 100 -7.70 5.22 7.95
CA VAL A 100 -8.69 4.15 8.19
C VAL A 100 -10.09 4.61 7.81
N ILE A 101 -10.52 5.80 8.27
CA ILE A 101 -11.83 6.36 7.91
C ILE A 101 -11.96 6.48 6.39
N THR A 102 -10.88 6.92 5.72
CA THR A 102 -10.87 7.10 4.26
C THR A 102 -11.03 5.79 3.51
N VAL A 103 -10.31 4.71 3.89
CA VAL A 103 -10.41 3.42 3.19
C VAL A 103 -11.77 2.72 3.44
N LEU A 104 -12.33 2.87 4.63
CA LEU A 104 -13.68 2.37 4.94
C LEU A 104 -14.76 3.13 4.16
N ALA A 105 -14.70 4.47 4.17
CA ALA A 105 -15.62 5.30 3.40
C ALA A 105 -15.48 5.04 1.90
N THR A 106 -14.25 4.85 1.40
CA THR A 106 -13.99 4.49 -0.01
C THR A 106 -14.70 3.19 -0.38
N THR A 107 -14.61 2.16 0.46
CA THR A 107 -15.26 0.86 0.22
C THR A 107 -16.77 1.00 0.05
N LEU A 108 -17.42 1.78 0.91
CA LEU A 108 -18.87 2.04 0.83
C LEU A 108 -19.24 2.90 -0.39
N VAL A 109 -18.42 3.90 -0.74
CA VAL A 109 -18.67 4.80 -1.88
C VAL A 109 -18.53 4.07 -3.23
N ILE A 110 -17.62 3.10 -3.33
CA ILE A 110 -17.45 2.29 -4.54
C ILE A 110 -18.37 1.06 -4.58
N GLU A 111 -19.13 0.77 -3.51
CA GLU A 111 -20.00 -0.40 -3.41
C GLU A 111 -20.92 -0.59 -4.65
N PRO A 112 -21.58 0.46 -5.19
CA PRO A 112 -22.37 0.31 -6.42
C PRO A 112 -21.59 -0.22 -7.63
N LEU A 113 -20.28 0.04 -7.70
CA LEU A 113 -19.42 -0.50 -8.76
C LEU A 113 -19.05 -1.96 -8.48
N LEU A 114 -18.94 -2.35 -7.22
CA LEU A 114 -18.66 -3.73 -6.81
C LEU A 114 -19.86 -4.65 -7.09
N GLU A 115 -21.08 -4.13 -6.95
CA GLU A 115 -22.34 -4.83 -7.27
C GLU A 115 -22.49 -5.17 -8.76
N LEU A 116 -21.76 -4.48 -9.66
CA LEU A 116 -21.78 -4.79 -11.10
C LEU A 116 -21.14 -6.15 -11.42
N PHE A 117 -20.34 -6.71 -10.50
CA PHE A 117 -19.66 -7.98 -10.70
C PHE A 117 -20.44 -9.15 -10.07
N PRO A 118 -20.37 -10.37 -10.64
CA PRO A 118 -21.10 -11.54 -10.11
C PRO A 118 -20.77 -11.87 -8.65
N SER A 119 -21.79 -12.10 -7.82
CA SER A 119 -21.66 -12.41 -6.38
C SER A 119 -20.85 -13.67 -6.07
N ARG A 120 -20.84 -14.66 -6.99
CA ARG A 120 -20.08 -15.93 -6.85
C ARG A 120 -18.62 -15.76 -6.43
N TRP A 121 -17.99 -14.65 -6.82
CA TRP A 121 -16.60 -14.36 -6.48
C TRP A 121 -16.43 -13.98 -5.01
N LEU A 122 -17.42 -13.28 -4.43
CA LEU A 122 -17.46 -12.95 -3.01
C LEU A 122 -17.80 -14.18 -2.16
N GLU A 123 -18.65 -15.08 -2.66
CA GLU A 123 -18.91 -16.37 -2.02
C GLU A 123 -17.62 -17.20 -1.91
N TRP A 124 -16.86 -17.31 -3.01
CA TRP A 124 -15.57 -17.99 -3.01
C TRP A 124 -14.58 -17.36 -2.02
N LEU A 125 -14.51 -16.03 -1.96
CA LEU A 125 -13.69 -15.32 -0.98
C LEU A 125 -14.12 -15.62 0.45
N GLY A 126 -15.42 -15.59 0.73
CA GLY A 126 -16.00 -15.91 2.03
C GLY A 126 -15.66 -17.33 2.47
N ASP A 127 -15.65 -18.30 1.56
CA ASP A 127 -15.25 -19.67 1.86
C ASP A 127 -13.76 -19.79 2.22
N GLN A 128 -12.87 -19.00 1.59
CA GLN A 128 -11.47 -18.93 2.02
C GLN A 128 -11.34 -18.37 3.44
N MET A 129 -12.18 -17.39 3.82
CA MET A 129 -12.18 -16.79 5.16
C MET A 129 -12.65 -17.78 6.26
N LYS A 130 -13.31 -18.89 5.90
CA LYS A 130 -13.71 -19.94 6.86
C LYS A 130 -12.56 -20.84 7.32
N LEU A 131 -11.35 -20.66 6.79
CA LEU A 131 -10.17 -21.48 7.14
C LEU A 131 -9.58 -21.20 8.54
N GLY A 132 -10.33 -20.51 9.40
CA GLY A 132 -10.04 -20.32 10.82
C GLY A 132 -8.97 -19.28 11.13
N GLY A 133 -8.41 -19.35 12.33
CA GLY A 133 -7.50 -18.33 12.87
C GLY A 133 -6.24 -18.08 12.05
N TRP A 134 -5.76 -19.07 11.30
CA TRP A 134 -4.62 -18.91 10.38
C TRP A 134 -4.95 -17.96 9.22
N MET A 135 -6.16 -18.07 8.65
CA MET A 135 -6.58 -17.17 7.58
C MET A 135 -6.81 -15.76 8.09
N MET A 136 -7.37 -15.62 9.30
CA MET A 136 -7.49 -14.34 9.97
C MET A 136 -6.12 -13.70 10.19
N LEU A 137 -5.15 -14.44 10.76
CA LEU A 137 -3.78 -13.96 10.96
C LEU A 137 -3.13 -13.55 9.64
N THR A 138 -3.29 -14.36 8.59
CA THR A 138 -2.74 -14.04 7.28
C THR A 138 -3.36 -12.77 6.72
N THR A 139 -4.69 -12.67 6.68
CA THR A 139 -5.41 -11.55 6.07
C THR A 139 -5.21 -10.23 6.82
N VAL A 140 -5.17 -10.28 8.15
CA VAL A 140 -5.13 -9.07 9.00
C VAL A 140 -3.70 -8.61 9.29
N VAL A 141 -2.71 -9.51 9.29
CA VAL A 141 -1.34 -9.19 9.71
C VAL A 141 -0.33 -9.47 8.62
N VAL A 142 -0.23 -10.72 8.15
CA VAL A 142 0.84 -11.15 7.24
C VAL A 142 0.70 -10.46 5.88
N ALA A 143 -0.49 -10.46 5.31
CA ALA A 143 -0.84 -9.85 4.03
C ALA A 143 -0.49 -8.35 4.03
N PRO A 144 -1.04 -7.50 4.93
CA PRO A 144 -0.66 -6.08 5.00
C PRO A 144 0.83 -5.83 5.09
N ILE A 145 1.58 -6.62 5.87
CA ILE A 145 3.03 -6.43 5.99
C ILE A 145 3.73 -6.73 4.66
N LEU A 146 3.49 -7.90 4.08
CA LEU A 146 4.19 -8.35 2.89
C LEU A 146 3.79 -7.56 1.65
N GLU A 147 2.50 -7.25 1.51
CA GLU A 147 1.98 -6.46 0.40
C GLU A 147 2.48 -5.04 0.44
N GLU A 148 2.46 -4.35 1.58
CA GLU A 148 2.98 -2.98 1.65
C GLU A 148 4.49 -2.93 1.38
N ILE A 149 5.26 -3.94 1.82
CA ILE A 149 6.68 -4.05 1.46
C ILE A 149 6.86 -4.14 -0.06
N LEU A 150 6.15 -5.05 -0.72
CA LEU A 150 6.30 -5.28 -2.15
C LEU A 150 5.77 -4.11 -2.98
N PHE A 151 4.52 -3.71 -2.75
CA PHE A 151 3.84 -2.75 -3.61
C PHE A 151 4.26 -1.31 -3.31
N ARG A 152 4.47 -0.94 -2.04
CA ARG A 152 4.78 0.46 -1.68
C ARG A 152 6.27 0.65 -1.55
N GLY A 153 6.93 -0.22 -0.78
CA GLY A 153 8.36 -0.15 -0.49
C GLY A 153 9.26 -0.37 -1.70
N ILE A 154 8.83 -1.25 -2.63
CA ILE A 154 9.64 -1.63 -3.79
C ILE A 154 9.05 -1.08 -5.09
N LEU A 155 7.85 -1.51 -5.47
CA LEU A 155 7.26 -1.18 -6.78
C LEU A 155 6.92 0.30 -6.92
N GLN A 156 6.04 0.84 -6.07
CA GLN A 156 5.62 2.24 -6.12
C GLN A 156 6.80 3.18 -5.96
N GLU A 157 7.71 2.89 -5.03
CA GLU A 157 8.89 3.70 -4.78
C GLU A 157 9.76 3.84 -6.03
N SER A 158 10.00 2.73 -6.73
CA SER A 158 10.81 2.70 -7.95
C SER A 158 10.09 3.35 -9.13
N LEU A 159 8.79 3.09 -9.28
CA LEU A 159 7.95 3.71 -10.31
C LEU A 159 7.82 5.23 -10.10
N THR A 160 7.74 5.68 -8.84
CA THR A 160 7.67 7.11 -8.49
C THR A 160 8.96 7.82 -8.87
N ARG A 161 10.12 7.21 -8.61
CA ARG A 161 11.43 7.77 -9.03
C ARG A 161 11.53 7.91 -10.55
N LYS A 162 10.96 6.97 -11.31
CA LYS A 162 11.07 6.93 -12.77
C LYS A 162 10.03 7.77 -13.49
N TYR A 163 8.76 7.68 -13.09
CA TYR A 163 7.62 8.26 -13.82
C TYR A 163 6.96 9.43 -13.08
N GLY A 164 7.44 9.77 -11.88
CA GLY A 164 6.82 10.76 -11.00
C GLY A 164 5.74 10.16 -10.09
N PRO A 165 5.28 10.92 -9.07
CA PRO A 165 4.49 10.41 -7.97
C PRO A 165 3.14 9.85 -8.40
N TRP A 166 2.37 10.59 -9.19
CA TRP A 166 1.02 10.17 -9.57
C TRP A 166 1.01 8.93 -10.45
N ARG A 167 1.89 8.87 -11.45
CA ARG A 167 2.04 7.68 -12.30
C ARG A 167 2.54 6.49 -11.49
N GLY A 168 3.50 6.70 -10.59
CA GLY A 168 4.02 5.66 -9.72
C GLY A 168 2.96 5.06 -8.79
N ILE A 169 2.14 5.91 -8.18
CA ILE A 169 1.00 5.49 -7.34
C ILE A 169 0.00 4.70 -8.19
N LEU A 170 -0.52 5.27 -9.28
CA LEU A 170 -1.58 4.65 -10.06
C LEU A 170 -1.17 3.30 -10.67
N ILE A 171 0.06 3.20 -11.21
CA ILE A 171 0.58 1.95 -11.78
C ILE A 171 0.74 0.90 -10.67
N ALA A 172 1.33 1.26 -9.53
CA ALA A 172 1.49 0.32 -8.41
C ALA A 172 0.13 -0.16 -7.86
N SER A 173 -0.85 0.73 -7.72
CA SER A 173 -2.20 0.40 -7.29
C SER A 173 -2.94 -0.46 -8.30
N ALA A 174 -2.73 -0.27 -9.60
CA ALA A 174 -3.31 -1.12 -10.63
C ALA A 174 -2.72 -2.54 -10.58
N ILE A 175 -1.40 -2.67 -10.48
CA ILE A 175 -0.75 -3.98 -10.32
C ILE A 175 -1.24 -4.64 -9.03
N PHE A 176 -1.36 -3.88 -7.94
CA PHE A 176 -1.89 -4.36 -6.67
C PHE A 176 -3.32 -4.90 -6.79
N GLY A 177 -4.21 -4.17 -7.48
CA GLY A 177 -5.57 -4.66 -7.74
C GLY A 177 -5.57 -5.95 -8.57
N ILE A 178 -4.80 -6.00 -9.66
CA ILE A 178 -4.76 -7.16 -10.57
C ILE A 178 -4.36 -8.46 -9.85
N VAL A 179 -3.38 -8.40 -8.94
CA VAL A 179 -2.91 -9.62 -8.25
C VAL A 179 -3.93 -10.23 -7.28
N HIS A 180 -5.00 -9.51 -6.91
CA HIS A 180 -6.04 -10.07 -6.04
C HIS A 180 -6.89 -11.14 -6.74
N GLY A 181 -6.92 -11.17 -8.07
CA GLY A 181 -7.59 -12.22 -8.85
C GLY A 181 -9.12 -12.25 -8.79
N ILE A 182 -9.73 -11.52 -7.86
CA ILE A 182 -11.18 -11.34 -7.74
C ILE A 182 -11.57 -9.95 -8.24
N PRO A 183 -12.51 -9.79 -9.18
CA PRO A 183 -12.85 -8.47 -9.75
C PRO A 183 -13.27 -7.41 -8.72
N GLN A 184 -14.17 -7.75 -7.80
CA GLN A 184 -14.60 -6.83 -6.73
C GLN A 184 -13.42 -6.43 -5.84
N GLN A 185 -12.60 -7.40 -5.43
CA GLN A 185 -11.46 -7.17 -4.56
C GLN A 185 -10.37 -6.37 -5.29
N ALA A 186 -10.15 -6.63 -6.58
CA ALA A 186 -9.22 -5.90 -7.43
C ALA A 186 -9.61 -4.41 -7.57
N LEU A 187 -10.89 -4.13 -7.78
CA LEU A 187 -11.38 -2.75 -7.87
C LEU A 187 -11.23 -2.03 -6.52
N ASN A 188 -11.61 -2.67 -5.41
CA ASN A 188 -11.42 -2.12 -4.08
C ASN A 188 -9.93 -1.86 -3.76
N ALA A 189 -9.08 -2.86 -4.00
CA ALA A 189 -7.64 -2.79 -3.78
C ALA A 189 -6.97 -1.70 -4.62
N PHE A 190 -7.46 -1.42 -5.84
CA PHE A 190 -6.97 -0.29 -6.64
C PHE A 190 -7.20 1.05 -5.91
N PHE A 191 -8.44 1.34 -5.49
CA PHE A 191 -8.77 2.62 -4.85
C PHE A 191 -8.13 2.77 -3.46
N VAL A 192 -8.26 1.74 -2.61
CA VAL A 192 -7.60 1.70 -1.29
C VAL A 192 -6.08 1.81 -1.47
N GLY A 193 -5.55 1.10 -2.46
CA GLY A 193 -4.13 1.09 -2.74
C GLY A 193 -3.59 2.43 -3.25
N ALA A 194 -4.39 3.20 -3.99
CA ALA A 194 -4.03 4.56 -4.42
C ALA A 194 -4.02 5.53 -3.23
N MET A 195 -4.97 5.40 -2.31
CA MET A 195 -5.03 6.19 -1.09
C MET A 195 -3.82 5.93 -0.17
N ILE A 196 -3.57 4.66 0.13
CA ILE A 196 -2.39 4.25 0.93
C ILE A 196 -1.11 4.65 0.20
N GLY A 197 -1.05 4.52 -1.12
CA GLY A 197 0.07 4.94 -1.93
C GLY A 197 0.36 6.45 -1.83
N PHE A 198 -0.67 7.29 -1.78
CA PHE A 198 -0.50 8.73 -1.52
C PHE A 198 0.06 9.00 -0.11
N ILE A 199 -0.43 8.30 0.91
CA ILE A 199 0.09 8.39 2.28
C ILE A 199 1.57 7.97 2.31
N TYR A 200 1.92 6.86 1.66
CA TYR A 200 3.31 6.41 1.53
C TYR A 200 4.19 7.47 0.86
N TYR A 201 3.73 8.06 -0.25
CA TYR A 201 4.47 9.09 -0.96
C TYR A 201 4.77 10.31 -0.07
N LYS A 202 3.80 10.74 0.75
CA LYS A 202 3.96 11.90 1.62
C LYS A 202 4.75 11.62 2.90
N THR A 203 4.58 10.44 3.49
CA THR A 203 5.21 10.06 4.76
C THR A 203 6.58 9.42 4.58
N GLN A 204 6.83 8.81 3.42
CA GLN A 204 8.00 7.96 3.16
C GLN A 204 8.16 6.85 4.21
N SER A 205 7.05 6.34 4.76
CA SER A 205 7.04 5.31 5.79
C SER A 205 6.03 4.20 5.49
N LEU A 206 6.47 2.95 5.62
CA LEU A 206 5.61 1.76 5.50
C LEU A 206 4.70 1.55 6.71
N ILE A 207 5.07 2.03 7.90
CA ILE A 207 4.31 1.78 9.13
C ILE A 207 2.85 2.27 9.05
N PRO A 208 2.54 3.56 8.74
CA PRO A 208 1.15 3.99 8.64
C PRO A 208 0.39 3.21 7.56
N CYS A 209 1.06 2.83 6.47
CA CYS A 209 0.46 2.07 5.39
C CYS A 209 0.04 0.66 5.86
N ILE A 210 0.94 -0.05 6.53
CA ILE A 210 0.69 -1.37 7.12
C ILE A 210 -0.45 -1.29 8.14
N LEU A 211 -0.45 -0.29 9.02
CA LEU A 211 -1.49 -0.13 10.04
C LEU A 211 -2.87 0.15 9.42
N ILE A 212 -2.96 1.08 8.47
CA ILE A 212 -4.22 1.39 7.79
C ILE A 212 -4.75 0.16 7.05
N HIS A 213 -3.88 -0.55 6.34
CA HIS A 213 -4.25 -1.77 5.60
C HIS A 213 -4.68 -2.90 6.54
N ALA A 214 -3.92 -3.16 7.61
CA ALA A 214 -4.28 -4.16 8.62
C ALA A 214 -5.63 -3.85 9.29
N LEU A 215 -5.89 -2.59 9.63
CA LEU A 215 -7.17 -2.18 10.22
C LEU A 215 -8.33 -2.29 9.23
N ASN A 216 -8.12 -1.96 7.95
CA ASN A 216 -9.11 -2.18 6.90
C ASN A 216 -9.49 -3.66 6.79
N ASN A 217 -8.48 -4.53 6.76
CA ASN A 217 -8.70 -5.97 6.67
C ASN A 217 -9.34 -6.53 7.94
N ALA A 218 -8.94 -6.05 9.13
CA ALA A 218 -9.54 -6.43 10.39
C ALA A 218 -11.03 -6.07 10.45
N VAL A 219 -11.40 -4.85 10.05
CA VAL A 219 -12.80 -4.41 10.00
C VAL A 219 -13.59 -5.26 9.00
N SER A 220 -13.05 -5.51 7.81
CA SER A 220 -13.69 -6.37 6.81
C SER A 220 -13.94 -7.79 7.34
N TYR A 221 -12.93 -8.40 7.97
CA TYR A 221 -13.05 -9.73 8.57
C TYR A 221 -14.07 -9.75 9.72
N PHE A 222 -14.07 -8.72 10.56
CA PHE A 222 -15.01 -8.60 11.67
C PHE A 222 -16.45 -8.42 11.20
N VAL A 223 -16.70 -7.58 10.18
CA VAL A 223 -18.02 -7.42 9.57
C VAL A 223 -18.50 -8.73 8.95
N TRP A 224 -17.62 -9.47 8.27
CA TRP A 224 -17.92 -10.81 7.74
C TRP A 224 -18.34 -11.79 8.84
N MET A 225 -17.63 -11.81 9.98
CA MET A 225 -18.01 -12.63 11.15
C MET A 225 -19.40 -12.26 11.69
N LEU A 226 -19.66 -10.96 11.88
CA LEU A 226 -20.95 -10.46 12.39
C LEU A 226 -22.12 -10.74 11.42
N SER A 227 -21.83 -10.86 10.13
CA SER A 227 -22.82 -11.12 9.08
C SER A 227 -23.09 -12.62 8.87
N GLY A 228 -22.73 -13.46 9.85
CA GLY A 228 -22.97 -14.91 9.78
C GLY A 228 -22.08 -15.60 8.74
N GLU A 229 -20.81 -15.18 8.63
CA GLU A 229 -19.82 -15.73 7.71
C GLU A 229 -20.17 -15.56 6.22
N LYS A 230 -20.91 -14.49 5.91
CA LYS A 230 -21.26 -14.09 4.54
C LYS A 230 -20.73 -12.70 4.25
N ILE A 231 -20.17 -12.52 3.06
CA ILE A 231 -19.86 -11.19 2.54
C ILE A 231 -21.16 -10.65 1.94
N VAL A 232 -21.76 -9.68 2.62
CA VAL A 232 -23.02 -9.05 2.23
C VAL A 232 -22.78 -7.59 1.92
N PHE A 233 -23.52 -7.06 0.95
CA PHE A 233 -23.50 -5.62 0.65
C PHE A 233 -24.19 -4.83 1.75
N THR A 234 -23.83 -3.55 1.90
CA THR A 234 -24.41 -2.68 2.92
C THR A 234 -25.92 -2.57 2.77
N LYS A 235 -26.40 -2.54 1.52
CA LYS A 235 -27.83 -2.56 1.21
C LYS A 235 -28.57 -3.76 1.82
N GLU A 236 -27.98 -4.96 1.76
CA GLU A 236 -28.56 -6.18 2.32
C GLU A 236 -28.52 -6.19 3.85
N MET A 237 -27.45 -5.65 4.46
CA MET A 237 -27.32 -5.56 5.93
C MET A 237 -28.44 -4.74 6.59
N PHE A 238 -28.83 -3.62 5.96
CA PHE A 238 -29.82 -2.70 6.54
C PHE A 238 -31.26 -2.94 6.07
N GLY A 239 -31.46 -3.76 5.02
CA GLY A 239 -32.78 -4.16 4.53
C GLY A 239 -33.69 -3.01 4.05
N SER A 240 -33.13 -1.82 3.81
CA SER A 240 -33.87 -0.61 3.45
C SER A 240 -33.07 0.27 2.48
N GLU A 241 -33.63 0.51 1.30
CA GLU A 241 -33.07 1.41 0.27
C GLU A 241 -32.80 2.82 0.83
N ARG A 242 -33.73 3.34 1.64
CA ARG A 242 -33.60 4.68 2.23
C ARG A 242 -32.40 4.74 3.18
N SER A 243 -32.25 3.73 4.03
CA SER A 243 -31.14 3.64 4.98
C SER A 243 -29.81 3.52 4.23
N TYR A 244 -29.77 2.71 3.17
CA TYR A 244 -28.60 2.58 2.30
C TYR A 244 -28.20 3.92 1.67
N HIS A 245 -29.12 4.64 1.03
CA HIS A 245 -28.80 5.92 0.39
C HIS A 245 -28.37 7.01 1.38
N VAL A 246 -28.94 7.02 2.59
CA VAL A 246 -28.49 7.92 3.67
C VAL A 246 -27.06 7.60 4.09
N LEU A 247 -26.73 6.32 4.29
CA LEU A 247 -25.38 5.88 4.63
C LEU A 247 -24.39 6.17 3.51
N TYR A 248 -24.79 5.94 2.25
CA TYR A 248 -23.97 6.24 1.07
C TYR A 248 -23.66 7.74 0.97
N ALA A 249 -24.67 8.60 1.12
CA ALA A 249 -24.48 10.05 1.12
C ALA A 249 -23.57 10.50 2.28
N ALA A 250 -23.77 9.94 3.48
CA ALA A 250 -22.90 10.19 4.62
C ALA A 250 -21.46 9.74 4.34
N ALA A 251 -21.26 8.58 3.71
CA ALA A 251 -19.93 8.06 3.35
C ALA A 251 -19.21 8.98 2.36
N CYS A 252 -19.91 9.52 1.36
CA CYS A 252 -19.35 10.52 0.45
C CYS A 252 -18.86 11.76 1.19
N VAL A 253 -19.65 12.29 2.13
CA VAL A 253 -19.26 13.45 2.95
C VAL A 253 -18.07 13.11 3.84
N VAL A 254 -18.13 11.98 4.55
CA VAL A 254 -17.05 11.48 5.41
C VAL A 254 -15.76 11.29 4.62
N LEU A 255 -15.84 10.76 3.40
CA LEU A 255 -14.68 10.58 2.53
C LEU A 255 -14.00 11.92 2.22
N LEU A 256 -14.77 12.95 1.86
CA LEU A 256 -14.23 14.30 1.60
C LEU A 256 -13.58 14.90 2.85
N LEU A 257 -14.25 14.78 4.00
CA LEU A 257 -13.74 15.28 5.28
C LEU A 257 -12.47 14.55 5.71
N ALA A 258 -12.41 13.23 5.54
CA ALA A 258 -11.27 12.42 5.92
C ALA A 258 -10.05 12.70 5.04
N VAL A 259 -10.25 12.87 3.72
CA VAL A 259 -9.18 13.31 2.80
C VAL A 259 -8.68 14.71 3.18
N ALA A 260 -9.58 15.65 3.51
CA ALA A 260 -9.18 16.96 4.01
C ALA A 260 -8.39 16.86 5.34
N GLY A 261 -8.78 15.96 6.23
CA GLY A 261 -8.10 15.62 7.48
C GLY A 261 -6.69 15.08 7.25
N ILE A 262 -6.50 14.18 6.29
CA ILE A 262 -5.18 13.69 5.85
C ILE A 262 -4.32 14.87 5.38
N VAL A 263 -4.84 15.69 4.46
CA VAL A 263 -4.08 16.83 3.90
C VAL A 263 -3.70 17.83 5.00
N ARG A 264 -4.61 18.15 5.91
CA ARG A 264 -4.35 19.05 7.04
C ARG A 264 -3.28 18.50 7.98
N THR A 265 -3.38 17.22 8.34
CA THR A 265 -2.41 16.54 9.21
C THR A 265 -1.01 16.53 8.58
N LEU A 266 -0.91 16.21 7.30
CA LEU A 266 0.35 16.23 6.56
C LEU A 266 0.96 17.63 6.47
N ARG A 267 0.14 18.68 6.24
CA ARG A 267 0.60 20.08 6.25
C ARG A 267 1.11 20.51 7.62
N ARG A 268 0.39 20.15 8.69
CA ARG A 268 0.81 20.42 10.07
C ARG A 268 2.18 19.82 10.36
N ASN A 269 2.38 18.55 10.03
CA ASN A 269 3.62 17.85 10.37
C ASN A 269 4.83 18.37 9.57
N ARG A 270 4.61 18.79 8.32
CA ARG A 270 5.63 19.53 7.56
C ARG A 270 6.02 20.84 8.25
N ASN A 271 5.04 21.59 8.74
CA ASN A 271 5.29 22.87 9.41
C ASN A 271 5.98 22.70 10.78
N VAL A 272 5.94 21.52 11.41
CA VAL A 272 6.64 21.20 12.67
C VAL A 272 8.08 20.73 12.42
N GLU A 273 8.37 20.11 11.27
CA GLU A 273 9.75 19.78 10.88
C GLU A 273 10.56 21.03 10.44
N VAL A 274 9.89 22.14 10.09
CA VAL A 274 10.48 23.37 9.50
C VAL A 274 10.67 24.60 10.43
N PRO A 275 10.23 24.72 11.70
CA PRO A 275 10.35 26.00 12.42
C PRO A 275 11.44 25.99 13.52
N ALA A 276 12.60 26.62 13.24
CA ALA A 276 13.42 27.47 14.13
C ALA A 276 14.84 27.72 13.57
N ALA A 277 15.37 26.83 12.72
CA ALA A 277 16.77 26.93 12.25
C ALA A 277 16.98 27.93 11.10
N GLU A 278 15.95 28.25 10.31
CA GLU A 278 16.10 29.09 9.10
C GLU A 278 15.60 30.54 9.26
N ALA A 279 15.08 30.91 10.43
CA ALA A 279 14.57 32.28 10.67
C ALA A 279 15.64 33.25 11.24
N SER A 280 16.85 32.79 11.53
CA SER A 280 17.91 33.61 12.14
C SER A 280 19.03 34.03 11.18
N GLU A 281 19.18 33.42 10.00
CA GLU A 281 20.37 33.67 9.14
C GLU A 281 20.18 34.73 8.05
N ASN A 282 18.95 35.15 7.72
CA ASN A 282 18.71 36.13 6.64
C ASN A 282 18.55 37.58 7.11
N GLY A 283 18.99 37.91 8.34
CA GLY A 283 18.75 39.21 8.97
C GLY A 283 19.89 40.23 8.93
N LYS A 284 21.09 39.92 8.40
CA LYS A 284 22.22 40.88 8.43
C LYS A 284 23.25 40.68 7.30
N VAL A 285 22.95 41.05 6.06
CA VAL A 285 23.99 41.57 5.14
C VAL A 285 23.34 42.53 4.14
N PHE A 286 23.30 43.82 4.48
CA PHE A 286 23.45 44.90 3.50
C PHE A 286 24.25 46.01 4.19
N GLY A 287 25.57 45.85 4.20
CA GLY A 287 26.50 46.92 4.50
C GLY A 287 26.48 47.92 3.34
N LYS A 288 26.19 49.18 3.67
CA LYS A 288 26.45 50.34 2.80
C LYS A 288 27.91 50.33 2.36
N ASN A 289 28.14 50.29 1.05
CA ASN A 289 29.38 50.73 0.44
C ASN A 289 29.04 51.92 -0.47
N ASP A 290 28.98 53.11 0.13
CA ASP A 290 29.07 54.36 -0.61
C ASP A 290 30.54 54.79 -0.56
N ASN A 291 31.29 54.49 -1.63
CA ASN A 291 32.64 55.00 -1.83
C ASN A 291 32.62 55.80 -3.14
N ILE A 292 32.46 57.12 -3.03
CA ILE A 292 32.60 58.09 -4.12
C ILE A 292 34.05 58.57 -4.09
N SER A 293 34.81 58.26 -5.14
CA SER A 293 36.11 58.87 -5.43
C SER A 293 35.92 60.20 -6.18
N PRO A 294 36.74 61.24 -5.91
CA PRO A 294 36.66 62.51 -6.64
C PRO A 294 37.46 62.46 -7.96
N GLN A 295 36.83 62.93 -9.03
CA GLN A 295 37.45 63.62 -10.15
C GLN A 295 36.62 64.86 -10.48
#